data_AF-A0A7C1E8Y8-F1
#
_entry.id   AF-A0A7C1E8Y8-F1
#
_cell.length_a   1.000
_cell.length_b   1.000
_cell.length_c   1.000
_cell.angle_alpha   90.00
_cell.angle_beta   90.00
_cell.angle_gamma   90.00
#
_symmetry.space_group_name_H-M   'P 1'
#
loop_
_entity.id
_entity.type
_entity.pdbx_description
1 polymer ?
#
loop_
_entity_poly.entity_id
_entity_poly.type
_entity_poly.pdbx_seq_one_letter_code
_entity_poly.pdbx_strand_id
1 'polypeptide(L)'
;MMQEENIRKEKIRTILTPDVKVCGDCREKYKQEASCSACGVNMLDPSYSGMVYECPLCNELYCEQCWGHMGAEGGHEHAQAEEKRGGIFNR
;
A
#
# COMPACT_ATOMS: atom_id res chain seq x y z
N MET A 1 -1.53 -7.67 42.42
CA MET A 1 -1.47 -6.47 41.56
C MET A 1 -1.06 -6.78 40.11
N MET A 2 -1.28 -7.99 39.59
CA MET A 2 -0.91 -8.36 38.19
C MET A 2 -2.02 -8.10 37.16
N GLN A 3 -3.29 -8.02 37.57
CA GLN A 3 -4.40 -7.81 36.62
C GLN A 3 -4.50 -6.37 36.14
N GLU A 4 -4.36 -5.38 37.03
CA GLU A 4 -4.39 -3.96 36.65
C GLU A 4 -3.28 -3.60 35.66
N GLU A 5 -2.10 -4.22 35.80
CA GLU A 5 -0.96 -3.99 34.91
C GLU A 5 -1.22 -4.56 33.50
N ASN A 6 -1.85 -5.73 33.41
CA ASN A 6 -2.24 -6.33 32.12
C ASN A 6 -3.32 -5.49 31.42
N ILE A 7 -4.36 -5.05 32.15
CA ILE A 7 -5.41 -4.20 31.59
C ILE A 7 -4.85 -2.87 31.08
N ARG A 8 -3.85 -2.29 31.78
CA ARG A 8 -3.16 -1.08 31.31
C ARG A 8 -2.37 -1.34 30.03
N LYS A 9 -1.62 -2.44 29.94
CA LYS A 9 -0.84 -2.80 28.74
C LYS A 9 -1.74 -3.03 27.53
N GLU A 10 -2.87 -3.71 27.72
CA GLU A 10 -3.84 -3.93 26.63
C GLU A 10 -4.50 -2.63 26.17
N LYS A 11 -4.94 -1.77 27.09
CA LYS A 11 -5.47 -0.44 26.74
C LYS A 11 -4.47 0.41 25.97
N ILE A 12 -3.20 0.40 26.40
CA ILE A 12 -2.12 1.12 25.71
C ILE A 12 -1.94 0.55 24.29
N ARG A 13 -1.95 -0.78 24.13
CA ARG A 13 -1.82 -1.43 22.83
C ARG A 13 -2.96 -1.08 21.88
N THR A 14 -4.21 -1.03 22.36
CA THR A 14 -5.36 -0.60 21.54
C THR A 14 -5.29 0.88 21.13
N ILE A 15 -4.75 1.75 22.00
CA ILE A 15 -4.57 3.18 21.69
C ILE A 15 -3.43 3.39 20.69
N LEU A 16 -2.33 2.64 20.82
CA LEU A 16 -1.16 2.74 19.94
C LEU A 16 -1.34 2.01 18.60
N THR A 17 -2.23 1.04 18.56
CA THR A 17 -2.61 0.31 17.35
C THR A 17 -4.12 0.48 17.15
N PRO A 18 -4.59 1.71 16.83
CA PRO A 18 -5.96 1.87 16.44
C PRO A 18 -6.23 0.93 15.27
N ASP A 19 -7.40 0.32 15.26
CA ASP A 19 -7.97 -0.34 14.09
C ASP A 19 -8.15 0.80 13.06
N VAL A 20 -7.08 1.14 12.33
CA VAL A 20 -7.03 2.30 11.43
C VAL A 20 -7.91 1.96 10.24
N LYS A 21 -9.22 2.16 10.43
CA LYS A 21 -10.18 2.17 9.35
C LYS A 21 -10.01 3.49 8.63
N VAL A 22 -9.44 3.41 7.44
CA VAL A 22 -9.36 4.54 6.53
C VAL A 22 -10.80 4.97 6.19
N CYS A 23 -11.14 6.24 6.41
CA CYS A 23 -12.48 6.74 6.09
C CYS A 23 -12.74 6.64 4.57
N GLY A 24 -14.01 6.66 4.18
CA GLY A 24 -14.41 6.58 2.77
C GLY A 24 -13.70 7.61 1.90
N ASP A 25 -13.64 8.86 2.36
CA ASP A 25 -12.97 9.96 1.64
C ASP A 25 -11.47 9.71 1.41
N CYS A 26 -10.76 9.22 2.43
CA CYS A 26 -9.34 8.89 2.28
C CYS A 26 -9.16 7.69 1.33
N ARG A 27 -10.06 6.72 1.37
CA ARG A 27 -10.02 5.55 0.46
C ARG A 27 -10.21 5.95 -1.00
N GLU A 28 -11.05 6.94 -1.28
CA GLU A 28 -11.21 7.47 -2.63
C GLU A 28 -10.05 8.38 -3.04
N LYS A 29 -9.63 9.28 -2.14
CA LYS A 29 -8.55 10.23 -2.39
C LYS A 29 -7.23 9.54 -2.71
N TYR A 30 -6.85 8.53 -1.93
CA TYR A 30 -5.59 7.79 -2.09
C TYR A 30 -5.75 6.50 -2.89
N LYS A 31 -6.92 6.28 -3.52
CA LYS A 31 -7.22 5.04 -4.26
C LYS A 31 -6.13 4.72 -5.29
N GLN A 32 -5.70 5.71 -6.06
CA GLN A 32 -4.72 5.50 -7.13
C GLN A 32 -3.33 5.19 -6.57
N GLU A 33 -2.96 5.84 -5.47
CA GLU A 33 -1.65 5.68 -4.82
C GLU A 33 -1.55 4.37 -4.04
N ALA A 34 -2.68 3.89 -3.50
CA ALA A 34 -2.75 2.70 -2.67
C ALA A 34 -3.42 1.49 -3.35
N SER A 35 -3.51 1.52 -4.68
CA SER A 35 -3.94 0.39 -5.50
C SER A 35 -2.73 -0.43 -5.95
N CYS A 36 -2.91 -1.75 -6.04
CA CYS A 36 -1.88 -2.62 -6.60
C CYS A 36 -1.63 -2.25 -8.06
N SER A 37 -0.37 -2.02 -8.43
CA SER A 37 -0.01 -1.59 -9.80
C SER A 37 -0.24 -2.68 -10.85
N ALA A 38 -0.26 -3.95 -10.42
CA ALA A 38 -0.52 -5.09 -11.32
C ALA A 38 -2.01 -5.39 -11.53
N CYS A 39 -2.82 -5.44 -10.45
CA CYS A 39 -4.22 -5.87 -10.52
C CYS A 39 -5.25 -4.78 -10.20
N GLY A 40 -4.81 -3.61 -9.75
CA GLY A 40 -5.67 -2.46 -9.45
C GLY A 40 -6.44 -2.56 -8.12
N VAL A 41 -6.32 -3.65 -7.35
CA VAL A 41 -7.03 -3.82 -6.08
C VAL A 41 -6.67 -2.69 -5.11
N ASN A 42 -7.68 -2.07 -4.49
CA ASN A 42 -7.47 -1.03 -3.49
C ASN A 42 -7.08 -1.70 -2.16
N MET A 43 -5.84 -1.46 -1.72
CA MET A 43 -5.30 -2.08 -0.50
C MET A 43 -5.70 -1.33 0.78
N LEU A 44 -6.36 -0.18 0.65
CA LEU A 44 -7.03 0.53 1.76
C LEU A 44 -8.48 0.07 1.96
N ASP A 45 -8.98 -0.87 1.14
CA ASP A 45 -10.29 -1.47 1.32
C ASP A 45 -10.28 -2.36 2.58
N PRO A 46 -11.26 -2.24 3.50
CA PRO A 46 -11.37 -3.14 4.65
C PRO A 46 -11.65 -4.59 4.25
N SER A 47 -12.01 -4.85 3.00
CA SER A 47 -12.12 -6.21 2.44
C SER A 47 -10.74 -6.78 2.05
N TYR A 48 -9.70 -5.95 1.97
CA TYR A 48 -8.33 -6.40 1.72
C TYR A 48 -7.66 -6.78 3.04
N SER A 49 -7.22 -8.03 3.15
CA SER A 49 -6.59 -8.57 4.37
C SER A 49 -5.15 -9.05 4.16
N GLY A 50 -4.58 -8.83 2.98
CA GLY A 50 -3.22 -9.26 2.65
C GLY A 50 -2.15 -8.26 3.07
N MET A 51 -0.89 -8.65 2.98
CA MET A 51 0.25 -7.73 3.13
C MET A 51 0.38 -6.80 1.91
N VAL A 52 0.90 -5.59 2.13
CA VAL A 52 1.22 -4.62 1.06
C VAL A 52 2.73 -4.55 0.90
N TYR A 53 3.21 -4.68 -0.33
CA TYR A 53 4.62 -4.64 -0.65
C TYR A 53 4.93 -3.43 -1.52
N GLU A 54 6.04 -2.77 -1.26
CA GLU A 54 6.57 -1.68 -2.07
C GLU A 54 7.82 -2.15 -2.80
N CYS A 55 7.86 -1.98 -4.12
CA CYS A 55 9.03 -2.35 -4.90
C CYS A 55 10.16 -1.33 -4.68
N PRO A 56 11.35 -1.73 -4.18
CA PRO A 56 12.44 -0.79 -3.90
C PRO A 56 13.07 -0.17 -5.15
N LEU A 57 12.68 -0.60 -6.35
CA LEU A 57 13.22 -0.13 -7.63
C LEU A 57 12.30 0.89 -8.32
N CYS A 58 10.97 0.72 -8.24
CA CYS A 58 10.00 1.63 -8.86
C CYS A 58 9.08 2.36 -7.86
N ASN A 59 9.16 2.03 -6.56
CA ASN A 59 8.28 2.55 -5.49
C ASN A 59 6.78 2.31 -5.75
N GLU A 60 6.46 1.34 -6.60
CA GLU A 60 5.09 0.92 -6.84
C GLU A 60 4.61 -0.08 -5.77
N LEU A 61 3.33 0.00 -5.44
CA LEU A 61 2.71 -0.89 -4.46
C LEU A 61 2.09 -2.12 -5.12
N TYR A 62 2.19 -3.24 -4.42
CA TYR A 62 1.71 -4.55 -4.86
C TYR A 62 1.00 -5.27 -3.73
N CYS A 63 -0.09 -5.96 -4.08
CA CYS A 63 -0.76 -6.86 -3.16
C CYS A 63 0.08 -8.14 -2.98
N GLU A 64 -0.15 -8.85 -1.87
CA GLU A 64 0.57 -10.08 -1.52
C GLU A 64 0.57 -11.12 -2.64
N GLN A 65 -0.56 -11.28 -3.34
CA GLN A 65 -0.67 -12.24 -4.43
C GLN A 65 0.22 -11.85 -5.61
N CYS A 66 0.11 -10.61 -6.10
CA CYS A 66 0.92 -10.13 -7.23
C CYS A 66 2.41 -10.15 -6.89
N TRP A 67 2.77 -9.79 -5.66
CA TRP A 67 4.15 -9.85 -5.18
C TRP A 67 4.69 -11.29 -5.17
N GLY A 68 3.90 -12.25 -4.69
CA GLY A 68 4.26 -13.67 -4.67
C GLY A 68 4.48 -14.26 -6.06
N HIS A 69 3.64 -13.90 -7.04
CA HIS A 69 3.81 -14.31 -8.43
C HIS A 69 5.09 -13.72 -9.06
N MET A 70 5.41 -12.45 -8.80
CA MET A 70 6.65 -11.83 -9.31
C MET A 70 7.91 -12.52 -8.79
N GLY A 71 7.90 -13.00 -7.54
CA GLY A 71 9.01 -13.74 -6.96
C GLY A 71 9.17 -15.17 -7.52
N ALA A 72 8.09 -15.77 -8.01
CA ALA A 72 8.08 -17.14 -8.53
C ALA A 72 8.41 -17.24 -10.03
N GLU A 73 8.12 -16.19 -10.82
CA GLU A 73 8.08 -16.28 -12.29
C GLU A 73 9.15 -15.44 -12.99
N GLY A 74 9.98 -14.72 -12.23
CA GLY A 74 11.15 -14.02 -12.75
C GLY A 74 10.83 -12.63 -13.30
N GLY A 75 10.94 -11.64 -12.41
CA GLY A 75 11.30 -10.26 -12.77
C GLY A 75 10.15 -9.38 -13.26
N HIS A 76 9.86 -8.34 -12.48
CA HIS A 76 9.16 -7.16 -12.99
C HIS A 76 10.08 -6.47 -14.01
N GLU A 77 9.73 -6.50 -15.30
CA GLU A 77 10.42 -5.71 -16.32
C GLU A 77 10.10 -4.23 -16.09
N HIS A 78 11.08 -3.48 -15.57
CA HIS A 78 10.98 -2.03 -15.41
C HIS A 78 10.98 -1.38 -16.80
N ALA A 79 9.80 -1.25 -17.41
CA ALA A 79 9.61 -0.37 -18.54
C ALA A 79 9.88 1.06 -18.06
N GLN A 80 11.06 1.59 -18.43
CA GLN A 80 11.43 2.98 -18.17
C GLN A 80 10.35 3.86 -18.81
N ALA A 81 9.58 4.58 -17.99
CA ALA A 81 8.66 5.59 -18.48
C ALA A 81 9.48 6.66 -19.21
N GLU A 82 9.37 6.70 -20.54
CA GLU A 82 9.96 7.73 -21.37
C GLU A 82 9.49 9.11 -20.88
N GLU A 83 10.46 9.91 -20.45
CA GLU A 83 10.32 11.32 -20.15
C GLU A 83 9.78 12.03 -21.41
N LYS A 84 8.46 12.22 -21.50
CA LYS A 84 7.85 13.11 -22.49
C LYS A 84 8.28 14.54 -22.16
N ARG A 85 9.48 14.92 -22.62
CA ARG A 85 9.89 16.32 -22.72
C ARG A 85 8.90 17.01 -23.65
N GLY A 86 7.97 17.73 -23.05
CA GLY A 86 7.03 18.59 -23.72
C GLY A 86 7.78 19.56 -24.63
N GLY A 87 7.54 19.43 -25.94
CA GLY A 87 7.87 20.46 -26.90
C GLY A 87 6.93 21.63 -26.72
N ILE A 88 7.42 22.73 -26.15
CA ILE A 88 6.86 24.08 -26.33
C ILE A 88 8.03 25.06 -26.25
N PHE A 89 8.63 25.40 -27.39
CA PHE A 89 9.25 26.71 -27.56
C PHE A 89 8.67 27.40 -28.77
N ASN A 90 7.88 28.39 -28.44
CA ASN A 90 7.23 29.39 -29.25
C ASN A 90 8.29 30.38 -29.78
N ARG A 91 8.49 30.48 -31.09
CA ARG A 91 8.91 31.73 -31.76
C ARG A 91 8.77 31.67 -33.27
#